data_AF-A0A7S1M7D0-F1
#
_entry.id   AF-A0A7S1M7D0-F1
#
_cell.length_a   1.000
_cell.length_b   1.000
_cell.length_c   1.000
_cell.angle_alpha   90.00
_cell.angle_beta   90.00
_cell.angle_gamma   90.00
#
_symmetry.space_group_name_H-M   'P 1'
#
loop_
_entity.id
_entity.type
_entity.pdbx_description
1 polymer ?
#
loop_
_entity_poly.entity_id
_entity_poly.type
_entity_poly.pdbx_seq_one_letter_code
_entity_poly.pdbx_strand_id
1 'polypeptide(L)'
;APTPEAYLDALDKLIADNRDVVRAVGECGLDYDRTHFCPADVQRRFFPLHFQLAAKHGLPMFLHDRNTGEDFASIMREHADVVARCGGVVHSFTGDVGELRALLKLGLYIGVNGCSLKTDENLRAVSEIPLDKLMLETDAPWCDIRPTHASFALRWPRPQAAGAKAAPAPKKGGKAPPPPPQPPQDPRSQKLGAFAAELLPPPLESVKPERYKPGCLVRGRNEPCCIADVFEVVYALRASEVEGPVQLADLVHATTERVFRLGANEQP
;
A
#
# COMPACT_ATOMS: atom_id res chain seq x y z
N ALA A 1 9.25 10.39 -31.50
CA ALA A 1 9.25 10.39 -30.03
C ALA A 1 10.59 10.95 -29.55
N PRO A 2 10.67 11.61 -28.38
CA PRO A 2 11.95 12.01 -27.81
C PRO A 2 12.85 10.78 -27.59
N THR A 3 14.17 10.97 -27.57
CA THR A 3 15.10 9.91 -27.18
C THR A 3 14.97 9.63 -25.68
N PRO A 4 15.39 8.45 -25.18
CA PRO A 4 15.38 8.17 -23.74
C PRO A 4 16.11 9.23 -22.90
N GLU A 5 17.22 9.77 -23.41
CA GLU A 5 18.01 10.82 -22.74
C GLU A 5 17.22 12.12 -22.65
N ALA A 6 16.63 12.58 -23.78
CA ALA A 6 15.80 13.78 -23.79
C ALA A 6 14.56 13.65 -22.88
N TYR A 7 14.02 12.43 -22.74
CA TYR A 7 12.91 12.17 -21.82
C TYR A 7 13.36 12.24 -20.36
N LEU A 8 14.52 11.67 -20.03
CA LEU A 8 15.09 11.71 -18.69
C LEU A 8 15.46 13.14 -18.27
N ASP A 9 16.00 13.94 -19.18
CA ASP A 9 16.29 15.37 -18.95
C ASP A 9 15.01 16.17 -18.69
N ALA A 10 13.92 15.84 -19.38
CA ALA A 10 12.62 16.47 -19.13
C ALA A 10 12.06 16.10 -17.75
N LEU A 11 12.20 14.85 -17.31
CA LEU A 11 11.83 14.42 -15.95
C LEU A 11 12.69 15.13 -14.90
N ASP A 12 14.00 15.20 -15.12
CA ASP A 12 14.93 15.91 -14.24
C ASP A 12 14.54 17.38 -14.06
N LYS A 13 14.26 18.07 -15.17
CA LYS A 13 13.78 19.45 -15.14
C LYS A 13 12.44 19.59 -14.40
N LEU A 14 11.50 18.68 -14.63
CA LEU A 14 10.20 18.71 -13.95
C LEU A 14 10.36 18.57 -12.43
N ILE A 15 11.24 17.69 -11.97
CA ILE A 15 11.56 17.54 -10.55
C ILE A 15 12.18 18.83 -10.00
N ALA A 16 13.17 19.39 -10.69
CA ALA A 16 13.85 20.62 -10.27
C ALA A 16 12.91 21.83 -10.16
N ASP A 17 11.97 21.97 -11.09
CA ASP A 17 11.04 23.10 -11.15
C ASP A 17 9.90 23.00 -10.11
N ASN A 18 9.67 21.83 -9.50
CA ASN A 18 8.50 21.56 -8.63
C ASN A 18 8.90 20.94 -7.28
N ARG A 19 10.03 21.36 -6.71
CA ARG A 19 10.58 20.81 -5.46
C ARG A 19 9.73 21.07 -4.21
N ASP A 20 8.77 21.97 -4.29
CA ASP A 20 7.77 22.23 -3.25
C ASP A 20 6.77 21.07 -3.10
N VAL A 21 6.43 20.40 -4.21
CA VAL A 21 5.42 19.33 -4.26
C VAL A 21 5.97 17.93 -4.57
N VAL A 22 7.09 17.82 -5.28
CA VAL A 22 7.68 16.51 -5.65
C VAL A 22 8.43 15.90 -4.48
N ARG A 23 7.97 14.73 -4.01
CA ARG A 23 8.50 14.03 -2.82
C ARG A 23 9.13 12.66 -3.06
N ALA A 24 9.02 12.13 -4.28
CA ALA A 24 9.63 10.86 -4.66
C ALA A 24 9.92 10.80 -6.16
N VAL A 25 10.81 9.90 -6.57
CA VAL A 25 10.95 9.48 -7.97
C VAL A 25 10.17 8.20 -8.18
N GLY A 26 9.19 8.26 -9.08
CA GLY A 26 8.32 7.13 -9.41
C GLY A 26 7.01 7.62 -10.03
N GLU A 27 6.05 6.74 -10.29
CA GLU A 27 6.13 5.28 -10.12
C GLU A 27 7.07 4.63 -11.14
N CYS A 28 8.05 3.83 -10.68
CA CYS A 28 9.01 3.15 -11.56
C CYS A 28 9.37 1.76 -11.03
N GLY A 29 9.73 0.84 -11.91
CA GLY A 29 10.00 -0.55 -11.55
C GLY A 29 9.70 -1.51 -12.68
N LEU A 30 9.21 -2.70 -12.33
CA LEU A 30 8.98 -3.79 -13.27
C LEU A 30 7.58 -4.39 -13.06
N ASP A 31 6.84 -4.62 -14.16
CA ASP A 31 5.53 -5.29 -14.18
C ASP A 31 5.48 -6.31 -15.32
N TYR A 32 5.66 -7.58 -14.99
CA TYR A 32 5.66 -8.67 -15.97
C TYR A 32 4.25 -9.17 -16.33
N ASP A 33 3.22 -8.71 -15.61
CA ASP A 33 1.82 -8.91 -16.02
C ASP A 33 1.38 -7.93 -17.12
N ARG A 34 2.26 -6.97 -17.47
CA ARG A 34 1.99 -5.88 -18.43
C ARG A 34 2.97 -5.82 -19.59
N THR A 35 3.58 -6.95 -19.95
CA THR A 35 4.53 -7.06 -21.08
C THR A 35 3.94 -6.69 -22.44
N HIS A 36 2.61 -6.70 -22.58
CA HIS A 36 1.90 -6.22 -23.77
C HIS A 36 1.93 -4.68 -23.92
N PHE A 37 2.19 -3.93 -22.84
CA PHE A 37 2.43 -2.49 -22.89
C PHE A 37 3.92 -2.16 -23.07
N CYS A 38 4.80 -2.87 -22.36
CA CYS A 38 6.24 -2.66 -22.41
C CYS A 38 6.96 -4.00 -22.23
N PRO A 39 7.72 -4.50 -23.22
CA PRO A 39 8.45 -5.76 -23.10
C PRO A 39 9.42 -5.78 -21.90
N ALA A 40 9.60 -6.95 -21.28
CA ALA A 40 10.39 -7.09 -20.05
C ALA A 40 11.85 -6.62 -20.19
N ASP A 41 12.46 -6.82 -21.35
CA ASP A 41 13.82 -6.33 -21.65
C ASP A 41 13.89 -4.80 -21.69
N VAL A 42 12.85 -4.15 -22.22
CA VAL A 42 12.73 -2.68 -22.22
C VAL A 42 12.53 -2.15 -20.81
N GLN A 43 11.68 -2.78 -20.00
CA GLN A 43 11.48 -2.40 -18.59
C GLN A 43 12.80 -2.47 -17.81
N ARG A 44 13.52 -3.60 -17.89
CA ARG A 44 14.82 -3.79 -17.23
C ARG A 44 15.87 -2.80 -17.70
N ARG A 45 15.86 -2.44 -18.99
CA ARG A 45 16.83 -1.49 -19.55
C ARG A 45 16.65 -0.07 -18.99
N PHE A 46 15.42 0.37 -18.78
CA PHE A 46 15.13 1.77 -18.45
C PHE A 46 14.79 2.03 -16.98
N PHE A 47 14.39 1.01 -16.22
CA PHE A 47 14.20 1.15 -14.77
C PHE A 47 15.45 1.70 -14.06
N PRO A 48 16.69 1.19 -14.31
CA PRO A 48 17.94 1.71 -13.73
C PRO A 48 18.18 3.21 -13.90
N LEU A 49 17.64 3.85 -14.95
CA LEU A 49 17.86 5.28 -15.18
C LEU A 49 17.18 6.16 -14.13
N HIS A 50 16.11 5.68 -13.48
CA HIS A 50 15.39 6.43 -12.46
C HIS A 50 16.19 6.57 -11.16
N PHE A 51 17.14 5.66 -10.88
CA PHE A 51 18.05 5.78 -9.75
C PHE A 51 18.96 7.00 -9.87
N GLN A 52 19.27 7.42 -11.10
CA GLN A 52 20.06 8.64 -11.35
C GLN A 52 19.30 9.89 -10.90
N LEU A 53 17.99 9.95 -11.18
CA LEU A 53 17.12 11.04 -10.73
C LEU A 53 16.97 11.03 -9.20
N ALA A 54 16.73 9.86 -8.61
CA ALA A 54 16.60 9.71 -7.16
C ALA A 54 17.88 10.14 -6.43
N ALA A 55 19.05 9.72 -6.94
CA ALA A 55 20.35 10.12 -6.44
C ALA A 55 20.60 11.63 -6.58
N LYS A 56 20.33 12.20 -7.76
CA LYS A 56 20.56 13.62 -8.06
C LYS A 56 19.73 14.55 -7.18
N HIS A 57 18.46 14.22 -6.96
CA HIS A 57 17.54 15.07 -6.19
C HIS A 57 17.48 14.70 -4.70
N GLY A 58 18.15 13.61 -4.32
CA GLY A 58 18.11 13.06 -2.97
C GLY A 58 16.71 12.62 -2.56
N LEU A 59 15.88 12.17 -3.50
CA LEU A 59 14.47 11.79 -3.26
C LEU A 59 14.33 10.28 -3.06
N PRO A 60 13.44 9.81 -2.17
CA PRO A 60 13.12 8.40 -2.07
C PRO A 60 12.47 7.89 -3.37
N MET A 61 12.53 6.58 -3.59
CA MET A 61 11.88 5.95 -4.74
C MET A 61 10.49 5.40 -4.39
N PHE A 62 9.53 5.59 -5.28
CA PHE A 62 8.20 4.96 -5.23
C PHE A 62 8.17 3.84 -6.28
N LEU A 63 8.30 2.59 -5.82
CA LEU A 63 8.71 1.44 -6.62
C LEU A 63 7.55 0.49 -6.90
N HIS A 64 7.42 0.05 -8.16
CA HIS A 64 6.46 -0.98 -8.58
C HIS A 64 7.17 -2.31 -8.80
N ASP A 65 6.63 -3.39 -8.23
CA ASP A 65 7.07 -4.76 -8.47
C ASP A 65 5.87 -5.69 -8.65
N ARG A 66 5.81 -6.40 -9.79
CA ARG A 66 4.74 -7.37 -10.07
C ARG A 66 5.23 -8.54 -10.93
N ASN A 67 5.28 -9.71 -10.30
CA ASN A 67 5.62 -11.01 -10.93
C ASN A 67 6.98 -11.01 -11.65
N THR A 68 7.97 -10.33 -11.07
CA THR A 68 9.27 -10.09 -11.73
C THR A 68 10.35 -11.09 -11.32
N GLY A 69 10.08 -11.91 -10.30
CA GLY A 69 11.02 -12.87 -9.76
C GLY A 69 12.26 -12.19 -9.19
N GLU A 70 13.44 -12.63 -9.60
CA GLU A 70 14.71 -12.07 -9.11
C GLU A 70 15.13 -10.78 -9.82
N ASP A 71 14.50 -10.41 -10.94
CA ASP A 71 14.97 -9.29 -11.76
C ASP A 71 14.85 -7.95 -11.02
N PHE A 72 13.74 -7.69 -10.34
CA PHE A 72 13.57 -6.48 -9.53
C PHE A 72 14.62 -6.42 -8.41
N ALA A 73 14.69 -7.48 -7.59
CA ALA A 73 15.65 -7.55 -6.50
C ALA A 73 17.11 -7.45 -6.97
N SER A 74 17.46 -7.99 -8.15
CA SER A 74 18.80 -7.87 -8.72
C SER A 74 19.15 -6.42 -9.06
N ILE A 75 18.25 -5.71 -9.76
CA ILE A 75 18.47 -4.30 -10.09
C ILE A 75 18.57 -3.46 -8.81
N MET A 76 17.71 -3.72 -7.81
CA MET A 76 17.79 -3.04 -6.53
C MET A 76 19.13 -3.28 -5.81
N ARG A 77 19.71 -4.49 -5.90
CA ARG A 77 21.04 -4.81 -5.36
C ARG A 77 22.16 -4.08 -6.10
N GLU A 78 22.08 -3.96 -7.41
CA GLU A 78 23.06 -3.24 -8.23
C GLU A 78 23.10 -1.74 -7.92
N HIS A 79 22.00 -1.18 -7.41
CA HIS A 79 21.87 0.22 -7.01
C HIS A 79 21.70 0.40 -5.49
N ALA A 80 22.22 -0.54 -4.69
CA ALA A 80 22.05 -0.54 -3.25
C ALA A 80 22.59 0.72 -2.56
N ASP A 81 23.59 1.40 -3.14
CA ASP A 81 24.12 2.67 -2.63
C ASP A 81 23.07 3.80 -2.70
N VAL A 82 22.33 3.87 -3.80
CA VAL A 82 21.25 4.84 -4.00
C VAL A 82 20.09 4.48 -3.07
N VAL A 83 19.73 3.20 -2.95
CA VAL A 83 18.67 2.74 -2.06
C VAL A 83 19.00 3.05 -0.60
N ALA A 84 20.25 2.82 -0.16
CA ALA A 84 20.67 3.11 1.21
C ALA A 84 20.66 4.62 1.52
N ARG A 85 21.04 5.47 0.55
CA ARG A 85 21.10 6.93 0.72
C ARG A 85 19.72 7.59 0.63
N CYS A 86 18.92 7.20 -0.35
CA CYS A 86 17.66 7.87 -0.68
C CYS A 86 16.44 7.18 -0.06
N GLY A 87 16.52 5.87 0.19
CA GLY A 87 15.38 5.05 0.59
C GLY A 87 14.42 4.77 -0.56
N GLY A 88 13.41 3.93 -0.28
CA GLY A 88 12.33 3.66 -1.22
C GLY A 88 11.27 2.75 -0.61
N VAL A 89 10.07 2.85 -1.16
CA VAL A 89 8.92 2.00 -0.81
C VAL A 89 8.51 1.17 -2.02
N VAL A 90 8.33 -0.13 -1.82
CA VAL A 90 7.62 -0.98 -2.79
C VAL A 90 6.15 -0.82 -2.51
N HIS A 91 5.46 -0.11 -3.40
CA HIS A 91 4.04 0.20 -3.25
C HIS A 91 3.17 -0.98 -3.68
N SER A 92 1.93 -1.01 -3.19
CA SER A 92 0.90 -1.98 -3.57
C SER A 92 1.42 -3.42 -3.51
N PHE A 93 2.16 -3.75 -2.44
CA PHE A 93 2.83 -5.05 -2.30
C PHE A 93 1.80 -6.19 -2.29
N THR A 94 1.94 -7.14 -3.19
CA THR A 94 1.07 -8.34 -3.29
C THR A 94 1.85 -9.65 -3.28
N GLY A 95 3.16 -9.60 -3.04
CA GLY A 95 4.04 -10.77 -3.00
C GLY A 95 3.83 -11.66 -1.78
N ASP A 96 4.60 -12.74 -1.74
CA ASP A 96 4.61 -13.69 -0.61
C ASP A 96 5.60 -13.27 0.49
N VAL A 97 5.68 -14.09 1.55
CA VAL A 97 6.61 -13.86 2.67
C VAL A 97 8.09 -13.92 2.23
N GLY A 98 8.41 -14.75 1.23
CA GLY A 98 9.76 -14.86 0.69
C GLY A 98 10.20 -13.58 -0.01
N GLU A 99 9.34 -13.06 -0.88
CA GLU A 99 9.53 -11.77 -1.58
C GLU A 99 9.63 -10.62 -0.56
N LEU A 100 8.71 -10.55 0.40
CA LEU A 100 8.76 -9.56 1.48
C LEU A 100 10.12 -9.56 2.18
N ARG A 101 10.63 -10.72 2.59
CA ARG A 101 11.92 -10.83 3.26
C ARG A 101 13.09 -10.39 2.37
N ALA A 102 13.02 -10.64 1.06
CA ALA A 102 14.02 -10.14 0.12
C ALA A 102 14.01 -8.61 0.05
N LEU A 103 12.83 -8.00 -0.06
CA LEU A 103 12.66 -6.54 -0.08
C LEU A 103 13.13 -5.88 1.22
N LEU A 104 12.80 -6.46 2.38
CA LEU A 104 13.23 -5.95 3.69
C LEU A 104 14.75 -6.02 3.87
N LYS A 105 15.42 -7.07 3.35
CA LYS A 105 16.89 -7.17 3.37
C LYS A 105 17.57 -6.07 2.55
N LEU A 106 16.89 -5.52 1.55
CA LEU A 106 17.34 -4.36 0.77
C LEU A 106 17.08 -3.04 1.50
N GLY A 107 16.46 -3.07 2.67
CA GLY A 107 16.15 -1.88 3.47
C GLY A 107 14.87 -1.15 3.05
N LEU A 108 14.10 -1.71 2.11
CA LEU A 108 12.92 -1.07 1.54
C LEU A 108 11.74 -1.06 2.52
N TYR A 109 10.88 -0.05 2.35
CA TYR A 109 9.58 0.04 3.01
C TYR A 109 8.51 -0.67 2.16
N ILE A 110 7.39 -1.04 2.77
CA ILE A 110 6.33 -1.82 2.14
C ILE A 110 5.00 -1.07 2.23
N GLY A 111 4.44 -0.74 1.06
CA GLY A 111 3.12 -0.14 0.91
C GLY A 111 2.01 -1.20 0.90
N VAL A 112 0.99 -1.00 1.74
CA VAL A 112 -0.14 -1.91 1.90
C VAL A 112 -1.44 -1.20 1.54
N ASN A 113 -2.22 -1.82 0.65
CA ASN A 113 -3.58 -1.39 0.30
C ASN A 113 -4.54 -2.59 0.25
N GLY A 114 -5.78 -2.39 -0.23
CA GLY A 114 -6.74 -3.50 -0.29
C GLY A 114 -6.38 -4.63 -1.27
N CYS A 115 -5.47 -4.42 -2.23
CA CYS A 115 -4.91 -5.48 -3.06
C CYS A 115 -3.92 -6.35 -2.29
N SER A 116 -3.15 -5.77 -1.37
CA SER A 116 -2.27 -6.44 -0.40
C SER A 116 -3.01 -7.26 0.66
N LEU A 117 -4.35 -7.29 0.62
CA LEU A 117 -5.19 -7.84 1.67
C LEU A 117 -6.28 -8.78 1.12
N LYS A 118 -6.08 -9.31 -0.09
CA LYS A 118 -7.08 -10.13 -0.79
C LYS A 118 -7.17 -11.56 -0.27
N THR A 119 -6.02 -12.19 -0.03
CA THR A 119 -5.91 -13.62 0.29
C THR A 119 -5.30 -13.85 1.67
N ASP A 120 -5.48 -15.03 2.25
CA ASP A 120 -4.83 -15.41 3.52
C ASP A 120 -3.30 -15.35 3.42
N GLU A 121 -2.73 -15.65 2.25
CA GLU A 121 -1.30 -15.54 2.00
C GLU A 121 -0.82 -14.08 2.05
N ASN A 122 -1.59 -13.16 1.46
CA ASN A 122 -1.28 -11.74 1.57
C ASN A 122 -1.38 -11.24 3.02
N LEU A 123 -2.40 -11.67 3.77
CA LEU A 123 -2.53 -11.32 5.19
C LEU A 123 -1.34 -11.82 6.02
N ARG A 124 -0.84 -13.03 5.74
CA ARG A 124 0.38 -13.56 6.39
C ARG A 124 1.60 -12.70 6.06
N ALA A 125 1.82 -12.37 4.79
CA ALA A 125 2.94 -11.51 4.40
C ALA A 125 2.83 -10.13 5.10
N VAL A 126 1.67 -9.48 5.05
CA VAL A 126 1.44 -8.19 5.73
C VAL A 126 1.68 -8.26 7.24
N SER A 127 1.33 -9.39 7.88
CA SER A 127 1.59 -9.57 9.33
C SER A 127 3.08 -9.66 9.68
N GLU A 128 3.95 -10.02 8.73
CA GLU A 128 5.41 -10.10 8.94
C GLU A 128 6.15 -8.78 8.66
N ILE A 129 5.49 -7.73 8.16
CA ILE A 129 6.14 -6.44 7.90
C ILE A 129 6.53 -5.78 9.23
N PRO A 130 7.80 -5.40 9.48
CA PRO A 130 8.15 -4.62 10.67
C PRO A 130 7.36 -3.30 10.75
N LEU A 131 6.89 -2.90 11.94
CA LEU A 131 6.05 -1.70 12.09
C LEU A 131 6.73 -0.42 11.57
N ASP A 132 8.05 -0.33 11.69
CA ASP A 132 8.87 0.79 11.21
C ASP A 132 9.18 0.74 9.70
N LYS A 133 8.67 -0.28 9.00
CA LYS A 133 8.76 -0.48 7.54
C LYS A 133 7.39 -0.48 6.85
N LEU A 134 6.30 -0.39 7.61
CA LEU A 134 4.94 -0.46 7.13
C LEU A 134 4.42 0.92 6.72
N MET A 135 3.83 0.99 5.53
CA MET A 135 3.16 2.18 5.00
C MET A 135 1.78 1.80 4.47
N LEU A 136 0.82 2.73 4.53
CA LEU A 136 -0.56 2.49 4.09
C LEU A 136 -0.90 3.37 2.88
N GLU A 137 -1.66 2.81 1.97
CA GLU A 137 -2.19 3.52 0.80
C GLU A 137 -3.54 2.92 0.38
N THR A 138 -4.25 3.60 -0.52
CA THR A 138 -5.53 3.10 -1.07
C THR A 138 -5.41 2.57 -2.48
N ASP A 139 -4.44 3.08 -3.24
CA ASP A 139 -4.35 2.93 -4.70
C ASP A 139 -5.68 3.29 -5.40
N ALA A 140 -6.42 4.25 -4.82
CA ALA A 140 -7.69 4.70 -5.38
C ALA A 140 -7.48 5.23 -6.81
N PRO A 141 -8.34 4.88 -7.79
CA PRO A 141 -9.69 4.32 -7.61
C PRO A 141 -9.77 2.79 -7.49
N TRP A 142 -8.64 2.10 -7.38
CA TRP A 142 -8.50 0.65 -7.34
C TRP A 142 -8.47 0.11 -5.90
N CYS A 143 -8.24 -1.21 -5.77
CA CYS A 143 -7.93 -1.87 -4.51
C CYS A 143 -8.96 -1.69 -3.37
N ASP A 144 -10.24 -1.54 -3.70
CA ASP A 144 -11.32 -1.59 -2.72
C ASP A 144 -11.35 -2.95 -1.95
N ILE A 145 -11.62 -2.92 -0.65
CA ILE A 145 -11.76 -4.14 0.17
C ILE A 145 -13.17 -4.71 0.00
N ARG A 146 -13.27 -5.84 -0.68
CA ARG A 146 -14.56 -6.44 -1.09
C ARG A 146 -14.99 -7.58 -0.15
N PRO A 147 -16.30 -7.90 -0.07
CA PRO A 147 -16.81 -9.02 0.73
C PRO A 147 -16.16 -10.38 0.45
N THR A 148 -15.57 -10.55 -0.74
CA THR A 148 -14.88 -11.78 -1.15
C THR A 148 -13.42 -11.84 -0.72
N HIS A 149 -12.85 -10.76 -0.18
CA HIS A 149 -11.46 -10.71 0.28
C HIS A 149 -11.36 -11.28 1.70
N ALA A 150 -10.24 -11.94 2.02
CA ALA A 150 -9.97 -12.48 3.35
C ALA A 150 -10.00 -11.39 4.44
N SER A 151 -9.58 -10.16 4.08
CA SER A 151 -9.56 -9.00 4.96
C SER A 151 -10.92 -8.45 5.37
N PHE A 152 -12.00 -8.74 4.64
CA PHE A 152 -13.27 -8.06 4.83
C PHE A 152 -13.84 -8.24 6.24
N ALA A 153 -13.64 -9.43 6.83
CA ALA A 153 -14.11 -9.79 8.17
C ALA A 153 -13.24 -9.20 9.30
N LEU A 154 -12.07 -8.67 8.98
CA LEU A 154 -11.14 -8.06 9.94
C LEU A 154 -11.41 -6.57 10.17
N ARG A 155 -12.26 -5.97 9.35
CA ARG A 155 -12.71 -4.58 9.51
C ARG A 155 -13.54 -4.40 10.78
N TRP A 156 -13.57 -3.18 11.29
CA TRP A 156 -14.34 -2.89 12.48
C TRP A 156 -15.85 -3.02 12.22
N PRO A 157 -16.63 -3.38 13.25
CA PRO A 157 -18.09 -3.45 13.12
C PRO A 157 -18.65 -2.10 12.68
N ARG A 158 -19.19 -2.04 11.47
CA ARG A 158 -19.99 -0.90 11.00
C ARG A 158 -21.41 -1.05 11.57
N PRO A 159 -22.08 0.02 12.04
CA PRO A 159 -23.51 -0.03 12.31
C PRO A 159 -24.22 -0.53 11.06
N GLN A 160 -24.96 -1.64 11.15
CA GLN A 160 -25.70 -2.14 10.00
C GLN A 160 -26.73 -1.09 9.59
N ALA A 161 -26.66 -0.61 8.35
CA ALA A 161 -27.80 0.07 7.76
C ALA A 161 -29.00 -0.88 7.84
N ALA A 162 -30.12 -0.42 8.40
CA ALA A 162 -31.33 -1.22 8.54
C ALA A 162 -31.70 -1.85 7.19
N GLY A 163 -31.57 -3.17 7.07
CA GLY A 163 -31.96 -3.94 5.87
C GLY A 163 -30.85 -4.59 5.03
N ALA A 164 -29.58 -4.57 5.43
CA ALA A 164 -28.52 -5.30 4.72
C ALA A 164 -28.66 -6.84 4.89
N LYS A 165 -28.85 -7.58 3.80
CA LYS A 165 -28.87 -9.06 3.81
C LYS A 165 -27.48 -9.60 4.11
N ALA A 166 -27.39 -10.61 4.98
CA ALA A 166 -26.16 -11.31 5.31
C ALA A 166 -25.46 -11.88 4.05
N ALA A 167 -24.13 -11.84 4.03
CA ALA A 167 -23.34 -12.42 2.95
C ALA A 167 -23.55 -13.94 2.87
N PRO A 168 -23.57 -14.54 1.67
CA PRO A 168 -23.72 -15.99 1.52
C PRO A 168 -22.48 -16.73 2.06
N ALA A 169 -22.71 -17.84 2.74
CA ALA A 169 -21.66 -18.68 3.32
C ALA A 169 -20.72 -19.29 2.24
N PRO A 170 -19.42 -19.49 2.54
CA PRO A 170 -18.49 -20.09 1.59
C PRO A 170 -18.85 -21.56 1.29
N LYS A 171 -18.67 -21.97 0.02
CA LYS A 171 -18.93 -23.33 -0.46
C LYS A 171 -17.91 -24.32 0.12
N LYS A 172 -18.38 -25.38 0.79
CA LYS A 172 -17.55 -26.46 1.33
C LYS A 172 -16.99 -27.32 0.19
N GLY A 173 -15.66 -27.43 0.05
CA GLY A 173 -15.07 -28.33 -0.95
C GLY A 173 -13.56 -28.17 -1.22
N GLY A 174 -12.72 -28.19 -0.18
CA GLY A 174 -11.26 -28.24 -0.32
C GLY A 174 -10.61 -28.40 1.05
N LYS A 175 -9.45 -29.08 1.15
CA LYS A 175 -8.67 -29.18 2.40
C LYS A 175 -8.42 -27.75 2.91
N ALA A 176 -8.97 -27.45 4.08
CA ALA A 176 -8.88 -26.11 4.65
C ALA A 176 -7.41 -25.78 4.99
N PRO A 177 -6.86 -24.65 4.52
CA PRO A 177 -5.67 -24.08 5.17
C PRO A 177 -5.99 -23.85 6.66
N PRO A 178 -4.96 -23.79 7.54
CA PRO A 178 -5.18 -23.43 8.94
C PRO A 178 -6.02 -22.14 9.00
N PRO A 179 -7.03 -22.08 9.89
CA PRO A 179 -7.93 -20.95 9.95
C PRO A 179 -7.12 -19.66 10.09
N PRO A 180 -7.53 -18.57 9.40
CA PRO A 180 -6.91 -17.28 9.64
C PRO A 180 -6.96 -16.98 11.14
N PRO A 181 -5.95 -16.27 11.69
CA PRO A 181 -5.99 -15.85 13.09
C PRO A 181 -7.34 -15.20 13.35
N GLN A 182 -8.07 -15.72 14.33
CA GLN A 182 -9.34 -15.10 14.72
C GLN A 182 -9.03 -13.68 15.20
N PRO A 183 -9.83 -12.67 14.82
CA PRO A 183 -9.62 -11.32 15.29
C PRO A 183 -9.51 -11.36 16.82
N PRO A 184 -8.54 -10.64 17.43
CA PRO A 184 -8.35 -10.68 18.86
C PRO A 184 -9.68 -10.45 19.59
N GLN A 185 -10.08 -11.38 20.45
CA GLN A 185 -11.10 -11.12 21.46
C GLN A 185 -10.47 -10.27 22.57
N ASP A 186 -9.99 -9.08 22.20
CA ASP A 186 -9.56 -8.10 23.18
C ASP A 186 -10.83 -7.57 23.87
N PRO A 187 -10.94 -7.59 25.21
CA PRO A 187 -12.02 -6.90 25.92
C PRO A 187 -12.12 -5.39 25.55
N ARG A 188 -11.04 -4.80 25.01
CA ARG A 188 -11.01 -3.45 24.42
C ARG A 188 -11.60 -3.41 22.99
N SER A 189 -11.76 -4.53 22.30
CA SER A 189 -12.38 -4.60 20.96
C SER A 189 -13.89 -4.33 21.00
N GLN A 190 -14.58 -4.64 22.10
CA GLN A 190 -15.96 -4.20 22.32
C GLN A 190 -16.08 -2.67 22.46
N LYS A 191 -14.97 -1.97 22.76
CA LYS A 191 -14.88 -0.50 22.76
C LYS A 191 -14.41 0.08 21.43
N LEU A 192 -13.91 -0.74 20.48
CA LEU A 192 -13.45 -0.25 19.17
C LEU A 192 -14.59 0.36 18.35
N GLY A 193 -15.83 -0.13 18.48
CA GLY A 193 -16.98 0.47 17.79
C GLY A 193 -17.30 1.89 18.27
N ALA A 194 -17.21 2.15 19.57
CA ALA A 194 -17.39 3.48 20.15
C ALA A 194 -16.20 4.40 19.86
N PHE A 195 -14.98 3.85 19.95
CA PHE A 195 -13.73 4.54 19.63
C PHE A 195 -13.63 4.93 18.15
N ALA A 196 -14.01 4.03 17.23
CA ALA A 196 -14.08 4.30 15.80
C ALA A 196 -15.14 5.35 15.47
N ALA A 197 -16.28 5.36 16.16
CA ALA A 197 -17.31 6.38 15.96
C ALA A 197 -16.87 7.78 16.43
N GLU A 198 -15.89 7.87 17.33
CA GLU A 198 -15.32 9.13 17.82
C GLU A 198 -14.17 9.65 16.92
N LEU A 199 -13.36 8.74 16.37
CA LEU A 199 -12.16 9.09 15.59
C LEU A 199 -12.34 9.06 14.07
N LEU A 200 -13.20 8.18 13.55
CA LEU A 200 -13.44 8.06 12.12
C LEU A 200 -14.73 8.78 11.72
N PRO A 201 -14.75 9.48 10.58
CA PRO A 201 -15.99 10.02 10.05
C PRO A 201 -17.00 8.88 9.82
N PRO A 202 -18.30 9.15 9.94
CA PRO A 202 -19.32 8.14 9.68
C PRO A 202 -19.13 7.56 8.27
N PRO A 203 -19.36 6.24 8.08
CA PRO A 203 -19.20 5.61 6.79
C PRO A 203 -20.05 6.32 5.73
N LEU A 204 -19.41 6.72 4.63
CA LEU A 204 -20.10 7.38 3.53
C LEU A 204 -20.99 6.37 2.78
N GLU A 205 -22.19 6.79 2.42
CA GLU A 205 -23.11 5.99 1.60
C GLU A 205 -22.46 5.71 0.23
N SER A 206 -22.36 4.42 -0.17
CA SER A 206 -21.86 4.02 -1.49
C SER A 206 -23.01 3.72 -2.45
N VAL A 207 -23.18 4.59 -3.46
CA VAL A 207 -24.30 4.56 -4.41
C VAL A 207 -23.83 4.14 -5.81
N LYS A 208 -24.76 3.68 -6.66
CA LYS A 208 -24.44 3.45 -8.08
C LYS A 208 -24.07 4.79 -8.76
N PRO A 209 -23.23 4.80 -9.81
CA PRO A 209 -22.84 6.03 -10.51
C PRO A 209 -24.02 6.91 -10.92
N GLU A 210 -25.12 6.31 -11.38
CA GLU A 210 -26.31 7.03 -11.85
C GLU A 210 -27.12 7.67 -10.70
N ARG A 211 -26.78 7.37 -9.45
CA ARG A 211 -27.42 7.90 -8.24
C ARG A 211 -26.47 8.78 -7.42
N TYR A 212 -25.33 9.16 -7.99
CA TYR A 212 -24.35 10.01 -7.31
C TYR A 212 -24.99 11.31 -6.82
N LYS A 213 -24.68 11.68 -5.58
CA LYS A 213 -24.97 12.97 -4.97
C LYS A 213 -23.76 13.38 -4.14
N PRO A 214 -23.48 14.69 -3.98
CA PRO A 214 -22.42 15.17 -3.09
C PRO A 214 -22.55 14.54 -1.70
N GLY A 215 -21.43 14.09 -1.13
CA GLY A 215 -21.40 13.40 0.17
C GLY A 215 -21.55 11.88 0.11
N CYS A 216 -21.56 11.27 -1.09
CA CYS A 216 -21.58 9.81 -1.26
C CYS A 216 -20.37 9.30 -2.06
N LEU A 217 -19.99 8.06 -1.78
CA LEU A 217 -19.02 7.31 -2.58
C LEU A 217 -19.71 6.73 -3.82
N VAL A 218 -18.92 6.51 -4.87
CA VAL A 218 -19.39 5.78 -6.07
C VAL A 218 -19.02 4.31 -5.95
N ARG A 219 -20.00 3.42 -6.06
CA ARG A 219 -19.81 1.97 -5.97
C ARG A 219 -18.80 1.50 -7.02
N GLY A 220 -17.78 0.78 -6.55
CA GLY A 220 -16.70 0.26 -7.39
C GLY A 220 -15.58 1.25 -7.68
N ARG A 221 -15.65 2.48 -7.14
CA ARG A 221 -14.57 3.46 -7.16
C ARG A 221 -14.06 3.64 -5.73
N ASN A 222 -12.87 3.12 -5.45
CA ASN A 222 -12.22 3.36 -4.17
C ASN A 222 -11.83 4.84 -4.04
N GLU A 223 -11.64 5.33 -2.82
CA GLU A 223 -11.28 6.73 -2.54
C GLU A 223 -10.24 6.83 -1.43
N PRO A 224 -9.46 7.93 -1.34
CA PRO A 224 -8.48 8.12 -0.26
C PRO A 224 -9.06 7.99 1.15
N CYS A 225 -10.32 8.40 1.37
CA CYS A 225 -10.97 8.25 2.67
C CYS A 225 -11.15 6.78 3.11
N CYS A 226 -11.10 5.83 2.17
CA CYS A 226 -11.16 4.40 2.47
C CYS A 226 -9.83 3.84 3.01
N ILE A 227 -8.80 4.67 3.22
CA ILE A 227 -7.57 4.24 3.91
C ILE A 227 -7.86 3.72 5.31
N ALA A 228 -8.96 4.17 5.93
CA ALA A 228 -9.46 3.63 7.19
C ALA A 228 -9.74 2.13 7.10
N ASP A 229 -10.34 1.64 6.00
CA ASP A 229 -10.60 0.20 5.83
C ASP A 229 -9.30 -0.62 5.77
N VAL A 230 -8.24 -0.08 5.15
CA VAL A 230 -6.91 -0.71 5.13
C VAL A 230 -6.31 -0.72 6.54
N PHE A 231 -6.37 0.42 7.23
CA PHE A 231 -5.89 0.57 8.60
C PHE A 231 -6.57 -0.40 9.57
N GLU A 232 -7.90 -0.55 9.50
CA GLU A 232 -8.66 -1.45 10.37
C GLU A 232 -8.17 -2.91 10.25
N VAL A 233 -7.93 -3.36 9.02
CA VAL A 233 -7.43 -4.72 8.76
C VAL A 233 -6.01 -4.88 9.28
N VAL A 234 -5.14 -3.91 9.00
CA VAL A 234 -3.75 -3.93 9.47
C VAL A 234 -3.71 -3.92 10.99
N TYR A 235 -4.52 -3.10 11.66
CA TYR A 235 -4.64 -3.10 13.12
C TYR A 235 -5.08 -4.48 13.64
N ALA A 236 -6.08 -5.11 13.02
CA ALA A 236 -6.52 -6.44 13.43
C ALA A 236 -5.40 -7.50 13.35
N LEU A 237 -4.49 -7.38 12.37
CA LEU A 237 -3.33 -8.27 12.23
C LEU A 237 -2.22 -7.97 13.26
N ARG A 238 -2.12 -6.73 13.74
CA ARG A 238 -0.97 -6.22 14.50
C ARG A 238 -1.29 -5.78 15.93
N ALA A 239 -2.53 -5.95 16.37
CA ALA A 239 -3.02 -5.44 17.66
C ALA A 239 -2.21 -5.93 18.87
N SER A 240 -1.57 -7.09 18.79
CA SER A 240 -0.71 -7.62 19.88
C SER A 240 0.63 -6.90 20.03
N GLU A 241 1.03 -6.09 19.05
CA GLU A 241 2.34 -5.42 19.01
C GLU A 241 2.25 -3.94 19.41
N VAL A 242 1.05 -3.42 19.65
CA VAL A 242 0.79 -2.02 19.97
C VAL A 242 -0.16 -1.89 21.16
N GLU A 243 -0.07 -0.78 21.89
CA GLU A 243 -0.94 -0.45 23.02
C GLU A 243 -2.39 -0.21 22.58
N GLY A 244 -2.57 0.30 21.36
CA GLY A 244 -3.85 0.58 20.74
C GLY A 244 -3.72 1.16 19.34
N PRO A 245 -4.86 1.45 18.68
CA PRO A 245 -4.89 1.89 17.29
C PRO A 245 -4.25 3.27 17.07
N VAL A 246 -4.33 4.20 18.03
CA VAL A 246 -3.65 5.51 17.90
C VAL A 246 -2.14 5.33 17.75
N GLN A 247 -1.52 4.48 18.58
CA GLN A 247 -0.08 4.22 18.48
C GLN A 247 0.30 3.63 17.11
N LEU A 248 -0.49 2.71 16.57
CA LEU A 248 -0.22 2.17 15.23
C LEU A 248 -0.34 3.26 14.15
N ALA A 249 -1.38 4.10 14.23
CA ALA A 249 -1.57 5.20 13.29
C ALA A 249 -0.39 6.18 13.34
N ASP A 250 0.06 6.55 14.54
CA ASP A 250 1.21 7.43 14.76
C ASP A 250 2.50 6.82 14.18
N LEU A 251 2.75 5.53 14.40
CA LEU A 251 3.93 4.83 13.87
C LEU A 251 3.96 4.80 12.34
N VAL A 252 2.83 4.46 11.72
CA VAL A 252 2.68 4.45 10.24
C VAL A 252 2.82 5.86 9.68
N HIS A 253 2.18 6.84 10.31
CA HIS A 253 2.23 8.24 9.90
C HIS A 253 3.67 8.79 9.99
N ALA A 254 4.33 8.63 11.14
CA ALA A 254 5.71 9.06 11.34
C ALA A 254 6.69 8.37 10.38
N THR A 255 6.47 7.09 10.07
CA THR A 255 7.24 6.38 9.05
C THR A 255 7.07 7.04 7.69
N THR A 256 5.83 7.36 7.31
CA THR A 256 5.50 8.00 6.03
C THR A 256 6.10 9.41 5.93
N GLU A 257 5.96 10.22 6.98
CA GLU A 257 6.54 11.56 7.05
C GLU A 257 8.06 11.53 6.92
N ARG A 258 8.73 10.60 7.62
CA ARG A 258 10.18 10.43 7.55
C ARG A 258 10.64 10.03 6.14
N VAL A 259 9.97 9.06 5.51
CA VAL A 259 10.37 8.57 4.19
C VAL A 259 10.20 9.65 3.12
N PHE A 260 9.03 10.30 3.06
CA PHE A 260 8.73 11.33 2.06
C PHE A 260 9.12 12.75 2.49
N ARG A 261 9.76 12.88 3.66
CA ARG A 261 10.22 14.14 4.25
C ARG A 261 9.12 15.19 4.36
N LEU A 262 7.91 14.75 4.69
CA LEU A 262 6.75 15.64 4.84
C LEU A 262 6.97 16.52 6.08
N GLY A 263 6.67 17.82 5.98
CA GLY A 263 6.83 18.77 7.10
C GLY A 263 8.26 19.24 7.37
N ALA A 264 9.29 18.62 6.78
CA ALA A 264 10.64 19.18 6.78
C ALA A 264 10.68 20.39 5.84
N ASN A 265 10.81 21.60 6.40
CA ASN A 265 11.12 22.83 5.65
C ASN A 265 12.56 22.87 5.13
N GLU A 266 13.34 21.83 5.36
CA GLU A 266 14.73 21.77 4.94
C GLU A 266 14.80 21.21 3.51
N GLN A 267 15.11 22.12 2.57
CA GLN A 267 15.75 21.70 1.34
C GLN A 267 17.07 21.00 1.67
N PRO A 268 17.43 19.94 0.93
CA PRO A 268 18.71 19.23 1.12
C PRO A 268 19.91 20.16 0.94
#